data_AF-A0A5B9YI65-F1
#
_entry.id   AF-A0A5B9YI65-F1
#
_cell.length_a   1.000
_cell.length_b   1.000
_cell.length_c   1.000
_cell.angle_alpha   90.00
_cell.angle_beta   90.00
_cell.angle_gamma   90.00
#
_symmetry.space_group_name_H-M   'P 1'
#
loop_
_entity.id
_entity.type
_entity.pdbx_description
1 polymer ?
#
loop_
_entity_poly.entity_id
_entity_poly.type
_entity_poly.pdbx_seq_one_letter_code
_entity_poly.pdbx_strand_id
1 'polypeptide(L)'
;MDKIISLVSEKLKAYNMQALDELDDKTIKRLCSIEEYILDIRSELDMFCNKIKDRRPTISSITNSDKVGITRKTIYNNPILKEYIQASIDALPDYFNEKKYKKLKEDYDELEELKNKVIDSIIDKYNTEEEINEMLDTIKMLKHEIKILNEILQEKNREIEELRRSKVVQISKKMGR
;
A
#
# COMPACT_ATOMS: atom_id res chain seq x y z
N MET A 1 31.29 -31.14 20.50
CA MET A 1 32.46 -30.30 20.15
C MET A 1 32.38 -29.90 18.67
N ASP A 2 32.28 -30.83 17.73
CA ASP A 2 32.25 -30.55 16.28
C ASP A 2 31.14 -29.59 15.82
N LYS A 3 29.94 -29.69 16.40
CA LYS A 3 28.82 -28.77 16.09
C LYS A 3 29.10 -27.32 16.49
N ILE A 4 29.77 -27.11 17.63
CA ILE A 4 30.11 -25.78 18.14
C ILE A 4 31.23 -25.17 17.31
N ILE A 5 32.22 -25.99 16.94
CA ILE A 5 33.31 -25.56 16.05
C ILE A 5 32.75 -25.11 14.68
N SER A 6 31.79 -25.86 14.12
CA SER A 6 31.10 -25.47 12.89
C SER A 6 30.39 -24.11 13.04
N LEU A 7 29.66 -23.92 14.13
CA LEU A 7 28.94 -22.68 14.45
C LEU A 7 29.88 -21.47 14.59
N VAL A 8 31.00 -21.66 15.28
CA VAL A 8 32.03 -20.63 15.43
C VAL A 8 32.63 -20.28 14.07
N SER A 9 32.94 -21.27 13.24
CA SER A 9 33.46 -21.06 11.87
C SER A 9 32.47 -20.27 10.99
N GLU A 10 31.19 -20.64 11.02
CA GLU A 10 30.13 -19.91 10.30
C GLU A 10 30.00 -18.46 10.77
N LYS A 11 30.05 -18.20 12.08
CA LYS A 11 29.98 -16.85 12.63
C LYS A 11 31.20 -16.01 12.29
N LEU A 12 32.40 -16.57 12.38
CA LEU A 12 33.63 -15.86 11.98
C LEU A 12 33.55 -15.42 10.52
N LYS A 13 33.06 -16.29 9.63
CA LYS A 13 32.81 -15.94 8.22
C LYS A 13 31.75 -14.86 8.07
N ALA A 14 30.61 -14.98 8.75
CA ALA A 14 29.52 -14.01 8.67
C ALA A 14 29.93 -12.62 9.18
N TYR A 15 30.85 -12.56 10.14
CA TYR A 15 31.36 -11.30 10.72
C TYR A 15 32.62 -10.78 10.01
N ASN A 16 33.04 -11.40 8.90
CA ASN A 16 34.28 -11.08 8.18
C ASN A 16 35.51 -11.04 9.12
N MET A 17 35.59 -12.00 10.03
CA MET A 17 36.71 -12.19 10.94
C MET A 17 37.71 -13.22 10.39
N GLN A 18 38.87 -13.31 11.03
CA GLN A 18 39.93 -14.27 10.70
C GLN A 18 39.40 -15.71 10.65
N ALA A 19 39.87 -16.49 9.67
CA ALA A 19 39.39 -17.85 9.46
C ALA A 19 39.84 -18.79 10.59
N LEU A 20 39.03 -19.81 10.89
CA LEU A 20 39.24 -20.69 12.05
C LEU A 20 40.59 -21.41 12.02
N ASP A 21 41.06 -21.79 10.83
CA ASP A 21 42.33 -22.47 10.56
C ASP A 21 43.56 -21.57 10.73
N GLU A 22 43.36 -20.25 10.77
CA GLU A 22 44.42 -19.27 11.01
C GLU A 22 44.56 -18.89 12.49
N LEU A 23 43.68 -19.38 13.36
CA LEU A 23 43.66 -19.10 14.80
C LEU A 23 44.46 -20.15 15.59
N ASP A 24 45.01 -19.75 16.74
CA ASP A 24 45.66 -20.68 17.66
C ASP A 24 44.63 -21.49 18.48
N ASP A 25 45.00 -22.72 18.86
CA ASP A 25 44.15 -23.65 19.61
C ASP A 25 43.54 -23.04 20.88
N LYS A 26 44.27 -22.14 21.55
CA LYS A 26 43.78 -21.50 22.78
C LYS A 26 42.65 -20.52 22.48
N THR A 27 42.75 -19.78 21.38
CA THR A 27 41.68 -18.89 20.91
C THR A 27 40.47 -19.69 20.43
N ILE A 28 40.68 -20.77 19.67
CA ILE A 28 39.58 -21.65 19.22
C ILE A 28 38.81 -22.21 20.43
N LYS A 29 39.51 -22.70 21.46
CA LYS A 29 38.88 -23.20 22.69
C LYS A 29 38.07 -22.11 23.41
N ARG A 30 38.60 -20.89 23.52
CA ARG A 30 37.89 -19.77 24.14
C ARG A 30 36.63 -19.38 23.37
N LEU A 31 36.71 -19.31 22.04
CA LEU A 31 35.56 -19.02 21.20
C LEU A 31 34.48 -20.10 21.34
N CYS A 32 34.87 -21.38 21.39
CA CYS A 32 33.93 -22.47 21.62
C CYS A 32 33.24 -22.36 23.00
N SER A 33 33.99 -22.06 24.07
CA SER A 33 33.41 -21.90 25.41
C SER A 33 32.49 -20.67 25.52
N ILE A 34 32.82 -19.57 24.83
CA ILE A 34 31.93 -18.40 24.73
C ILE A 34 30.64 -18.79 24.01
N GLU A 35 30.74 -19.53 22.90
CA GLU A 35 29.57 -19.95 22.13
C GLU A 35 28.69 -20.93 22.93
N GLU A 36 29.29 -21.87 23.66
CA GLU A 36 28.57 -22.77 24.57
C GLU A 36 27.74 -21.98 25.58
N TYR A 37 28.37 -21.00 26.26
CA TYR A 37 27.66 -20.14 27.20
C TYR A 37 26.53 -19.33 26.54
N ILE A 38 26.76 -18.76 25.36
CA ILE A 38 25.74 -18.01 24.62
C ILE A 38 24.56 -18.90 24.26
N LEU A 39 24.81 -20.15 23.85
CA LEU A 39 23.76 -21.12 23.51
C LEU A 39 22.93 -21.50 24.74
N ASP A 40 23.58 -21.71 25.88
CA ASP A 40 22.89 -22.01 27.14
C ASP A 40 21.98 -20.85 27.56
N ILE A 41 22.51 -19.62 27.56
CA ILE A 41 21.72 -18.41 27.86
C ILE A 41 20.56 -18.24 26.87
N ARG A 42 20.78 -18.50 25.59
CA ARG A 42 19.72 -18.42 24.58
C ARG A 42 18.59 -19.42 24.86
N SER A 43 18.94 -20.65 25.23
CA SER A 43 17.98 -21.68 25.62
C SER A 43 17.16 -21.25 26.84
N GLU A 44 17.82 -20.68 27.85
CA GLU A 44 17.12 -20.13 29.03
C GLU A 44 16.17 -19.00 28.66
N LEU A 45 16.60 -18.06 27.81
CA LEU A 45 15.77 -16.96 27.33
C LEU A 45 14.54 -17.47 26.55
N ASP A 46 14.72 -18.48 25.70
CA ASP A 46 13.60 -19.11 24.97
C ASP A 46 12.61 -19.77 25.94
N MET A 47 13.10 -20.44 26.98
CA MET A 47 12.25 -20.97 28.06
C MET A 47 11.48 -19.86 28.79
N PHE A 48 12.13 -18.74 29.11
CA PHE A 48 11.45 -17.61 29.77
C PHE A 48 10.40 -16.98 28.87
N CYS A 49 10.69 -16.80 27.59
CA CYS A 49 9.72 -16.33 26.60
C CYS A 49 8.48 -17.22 26.56
N ASN A 50 8.65 -18.55 26.53
CA ASN A 50 7.53 -19.48 26.56
C ASN A 50 6.72 -19.38 27.86
N LYS A 51 7.41 -19.29 29.02
CA LYS A 51 6.73 -19.10 30.32
C LYS A 51 5.92 -17.80 30.37
N ILE A 52 6.42 -16.72 29.78
CA ILE A 52 5.68 -15.44 29.72
C ILE A 52 4.44 -15.60 28.83
N LYS A 53 4.57 -16.26 27.68
CA LYS A 53 3.41 -16.55 26.78
C LYS A 53 2.34 -17.38 27.49
N ASP A 54 2.74 -18.45 28.16
CA ASP A 54 1.81 -19.37 28.84
C ASP A 54 1.10 -18.71 30.03
N ARG A 55 1.77 -17.74 30.68
CA ARG A 55 1.22 -17.00 31.83
C ARG A 55 0.42 -15.76 31.42
N ARG A 56 0.26 -15.48 30.14
CA ARG A 56 -0.55 -14.35 29.69
C ARG A 56 -1.99 -14.53 30.17
N PRO A 57 -2.54 -13.56 30.92
CA PRO A 57 -3.90 -13.69 31.41
C PRO A 57 -4.89 -13.56 30.26
N THR A 58 -5.87 -14.45 30.27
CA THR A 58 -7.03 -14.47 29.38
C THR A 58 -8.27 -14.66 30.25
N ILE A 59 -9.46 -14.36 29.73
CA ILE A 59 -10.71 -14.67 30.46
C ILE A 59 -10.73 -16.14 30.87
N SER A 60 -10.27 -17.04 29.98
CA SER A 60 -10.16 -18.47 30.26
C SER A 60 -9.21 -18.77 31.42
N SER A 61 -7.97 -18.26 31.39
CA SER A 61 -6.98 -18.55 32.43
C SER A 61 -7.34 -17.94 33.78
N ILE A 62 -8.03 -16.79 33.78
CA ILE A 62 -8.57 -16.14 34.99
C ILE A 62 -9.66 -17.02 35.62
N THR A 63 -10.60 -17.53 34.81
CA THR A 63 -11.68 -18.40 35.33
C THR A 63 -11.22 -19.78 35.78
N ASN A 64 -10.11 -20.27 35.22
CA ASN A 64 -9.50 -21.53 35.62
C ASN A 64 -8.60 -21.37 36.85
N SER A 65 -8.43 -20.15 37.38
CA SER A 65 -7.66 -19.92 38.59
C SER A 65 -8.51 -20.15 39.84
N ASP A 66 -7.98 -20.96 40.76
CA ASP A 66 -8.59 -21.22 42.07
C ASP A 66 -8.81 -19.95 42.91
N LYS A 67 -8.12 -18.84 42.57
CA LYS A 67 -8.20 -17.56 43.29
C LYS A 67 -9.44 -16.73 42.96
N VAL A 68 -10.03 -16.92 41.78
CA VAL A 68 -11.07 -16.01 41.27
C VAL A 68 -12.47 -16.56 41.52
N GLY A 69 -12.64 -17.89 41.47
CA GLY A 69 -13.89 -18.54 41.89
C GLY A 69 -15.14 -18.19 41.06
N ILE A 70 -14.97 -17.64 39.84
CA ILE A 70 -16.08 -17.28 38.94
C ILE A 70 -16.01 -18.06 37.63
N THR A 71 -17.18 -18.42 37.10
CA THR A 71 -17.27 -19.12 35.80
C THR A 71 -17.20 -18.15 34.63
N ARG A 72 -16.80 -18.64 33.45
CA ARG A 72 -16.85 -17.84 32.21
C ARG A 72 -18.26 -17.33 31.92
N LYS A 73 -19.29 -18.15 32.15
CA LYS A 73 -20.69 -17.79 31.94
C LYS A 73 -21.07 -16.57 32.78
N THR A 74 -20.62 -16.53 34.04
CA THR A 74 -20.83 -15.38 34.94
C THR A 74 -20.19 -14.11 34.39
N ILE A 75 -18.95 -14.20 33.88
CA ILE A 75 -18.25 -13.04 33.28
C ILE A 75 -19.00 -12.54 32.04
N TYR A 76 -19.35 -13.43 31.11
CA TYR A 76 -20.00 -13.00 29.86
C TYR A 76 -21.41 -12.45 30.05
N ASN A 77 -22.10 -12.89 31.11
CA ASN A 77 -23.43 -12.38 31.47
C ASN A 77 -23.39 -11.09 32.30
N ASN A 78 -22.21 -10.65 32.75
CA ASN A 78 -22.03 -9.42 33.50
C ASN A 78 -21.11 -8.44 32.74
N PRO A 79 -21.66 -7.39 32.11
CA PRO A 79 -20.89 -6.44 31.32
C PRO A 79 -19.74 -5.80 32.09
N ILE A 80 -19.94 -5.48 33.38
CA ILE A 80 -18.93 -4.82 34.23
C ILE A 80 -17.73 -5.75 34.44
N LEU A 81 -17.97 -7.02 34.76
CA LEU A 81 -16.89 -8.00 34.95
C LEU A 81 -16.11 -8.24 33.66
N LYS A 82 -16.82 -8.36 32.54
CA LYS A 82 -16.20 -8.54 31.22
C LYS A 82 -15.32 -7.36 30.84
N GLU A 83 -15.84 -6.13 30.99
CA GLU A 83 -15.13 -4.91 30.67
C GLU A 83 -13.90 -4.71 31.57
N TYR A 84 -14.04 -4.92 32.88
CA TYR A 84 -12.92 -4.82 33.81
C TYR A 84 -11.79 -5.80 33.47
N ILE A 85 -12.14 -7.07 33.21
CA ILE A 85 -11.14 -8.10 32.87
C ILE A 85 -10.46 -7.76 31.55
N GLN A 86 -11.22 -7.35 30.54
CA GLN A 86 -10.69 -7.00 29.23
C GLN A 86 -9.75 -5.79 29.33
N ALA A 87 -10.18 -4.72 29.99
CA ALA A 87 -9.34 -3.53 30.21
C ALA A 87 -8.07 -3.86 31.00
N SER A 88 -8.14 -4.76 31.98
CA SER A 88 -6.97 -5.21 32.75
C SER A 88 -5.97 -5.99 31.90
N ILE A 89 -6.47 -6.88 31.01
CA ILE A 89 -5.62 -7.61 30.06
C ILE A 89 -5.00 -6.64 29.05
N ASP A 90 -5.78 -5.68 28.55
CA ASP A 90 -5.33 -4.70 27.58
C ASP A 90 -4.37 -3.66 28.18
N ALA A 91 -4.41 -3.42 29.48
CA ALA A 91 -3.45 -2.53 30.16
C ALA A 91 -2.07 -3.18 30.38
N LEU A 92 -1.91 -4.48 30.13
CA LEU A 92 -0.63 -5.15 30.32
C LEU A 92 0.44 -4.65 29.34
N PRO A 93 1.72 -4.63 29.76
CA PRO A 93 2.82 -4.30 28.88
C PRO A 93 2.88 -5.25 27.67
N ASP A 94 3.15 -4.69 26.50
CA ASP A 94 3.23 -5.44 25.24
C ASP A 94 4.62 -6.09 25.08
N TYR A 95 4.91 -7.09 25.90
CA TYR A 95 6.22 -7.77 25.93
C TYR A 95 6.64 -8.38 24.59
N PHE A 96 5.66 -8.73 23.73
CA PHE A 96 5.91 -9.34 22.42
C PHE A 96 5.66 -8.39 21.25
N ASN A 97 5.42 -7.10 21.52
CA ASN A 97 5.13 -6.07 20.53
C ASN A 97 3.93 -6.40 19.62
N GLU A 98 3.00 -7.24 20.05
CA GLU A 98 1.86 -7.67 19.23
C GLU A 98 0.94 -6.50 18.84
N LYS A 99 0.73 -5.55 19.77
CA LYS A 99 -0.07 -4.36 19.49
C LYS A 99 0.66 -3.46 18.51
N LYS A 100 1.97 -3.32 18.66
CA LYS A 100 2.81 -2.58 17.71
C LYS A 100 2.77 -3.21 16.33
N TYR A 101 2.87 -4.53 16.22
CA TYR A 101 2.75 -5.26 14.95
C TYR A 101 1.37 -5.10 14.33
N LYS A 102 0.31 -5.20 15.13
CA LYS A 102 -1.07 -5.01 14.64
C LYS A 102 -1.24 -3.59 14.09
N LYS A 103 -0.82 -2.58 14.84
CA LYS A 103 -0.86 -1.18 14.39
C LYS A 103 -0.06 -0.97 13.11
N LEU A 104 1.16 -1.52 13.03
CA LEU A 104 2.00 -1.42 11.84
C LEU A 104 1.34 -2.07 10.62
N LYS A 105 0.59 -3.16 10.82
CA LYS A 105 -0.18 -3.80 9.75
C LYS A 105 -1.36 -2.92 9.31
N GLU A 106 -2.10 -2.36 10.26
CA GLU A 106 -3.19 -1.41 9.97
C GLU A 106 -2.66 -0.20 9.17
N ASP A 107 -1.55 0.40 9.62
CA ASP A 107 -0.88 1.51 8.92
C ASP A 107 -0.44 1.11 7.49
N TYR A 108 0.01 -0.13 7.30
CA TYR A 108 0.40 -0.66 5.99
C TYR A 108 -0.81 -0.83 5.06
N ASP A 109 -1.89 -1.42 5.57
CA ASP A 109 -3.11 -1.66 4.80
C ASP A 109 -3.74 -0.30 4.37
N GLU A 110 -3.75 0.70 5.27
CA GLU A 110 -4.19 2.07 4.94
C GLU A 110 -3.31 2.72 3.86
N LEU A 111 -1.99 2.54 3.94
CA LEU A 111 -1.06 3.08 2.95
C LEU A 111 -1.25 2.41 1.59
N GLU A 112 -1.53 1.10 1.57
CA GLU A 112 -1.82 0.37 0.34
C GLU A 112 -3.12 0.85 -0.32
N GLU A 113 -4.19 1.08 0.46
CA GLU A 113 -5.42 1.67 -0.06
C GLU A 113 -5.18 3.07 -0.65
N LEU A 114 -4.41 3.91 0.06
CA LEU A 114 -4.08 5.25 -0.43
C LEU A 114 -3.30 5.19 -1.74
N LYS A 115 -2.31 4.29 -1.84
CA LYS A 115 -1.55 4.07 -3.07
C LYS A 115 -2.47 3.74 -4.24
N ASN A 116 -3.44 2.84 -4.06
CA ASN A 116 -4.37 2.45 -5.11
C ASN A 116 -5.24 3.63 -5.55
N LYS A 117 -5.78 4.42 -4.61
CA LYS A 117 -6.55 5.64 -4.93
C LYS A 117 -5.75 6.67 -5.73
N VAL A 118 -4.46 6.83 -5.41
CA VAL A 118 -3.57 7.72 -6.16
C VAL A 118 -3.35 7.21 -7.58
N ILE A 119 -3.17 5.91 -7.76
CA ILE A 119 -3.03 5.30 -9.09
C ILE A 119 -4.31 5.54 -9.92
N ASP A 120 -5.48 5.27 -9.35
CA ASP A 120 -6.77 5.48 -10.02
C ASP A 120 -6.94 6.96 -10.43
N SER A 121 -6.62 7.88 -9.52
CA SER A 121 -6.66 9.32 -9.83
C SER A 121 -5.69 9.75 -10.93
N ILE A 122 -4.52 9.11 -11.04
CA ILE A 122 -3.57 9.38 -12.12
C ILE A 122 -4.13 8.89 -13.46
N ILE A 123 -4.74 7.69 -13.48
CA ILE A 123 -5.36 7.10 -14.66
C ILE A 123 -6.52 7.99 -15.14
N ASP A 124 -7.41 8.39 -14.23
CA ASP A 124 -8.56 9.26 -14.56
C ASP A 124 -8.11 10.59 -15.15
N LYS A 125 -7.05 11.17 -14.58
CA LYS A 125 -6.46 12.41 -15.10
C LYS A 125 -5.94 12.23 -16.52
N TYR A 126 -5.23 11.13 -16.78
CA TYR A 126 -4.69 10.84 -18.11
C TYR A 126 -5.81 10.67 -19.15
N ASN A 127 -6.85 9.91 -18.81
CA ASN A 127 -8.02 9.73 -19.68
C ASN A 127 -8.71 11.07 -19.99
N THR A 128 -8.87 11.93 -18.97
CA THR A 128 -9.46 13.26 -19.15
C THR A 128 -8.61 14.13 -20.08
N GLU A 129 -7.28 14.08 -19.96
CA GLU A 129 -6.36 14.80 -20.85
C GLU A 129 -6.45 14.30 -22.29
N GLU A 130 -6.62 12.99 -22.49
CA GLU A 130 -6.84 12.38 -23.80
C GLU A 130 -8.15 12.85 -24.44
N GLU A 131 -9.27 12.81 -23.71
CA GLU A 131 -10.58 13.33 -24.16
C GLU A 131 -10.50 14.80 -24.56
N ILE A 132 -9.80 15.63 -23.77
CA ILE A 132 -9.58 17.05 -24.09
C ILE A 132 -8.85 17.20 -25.43
N ASN A 133 -7.83 16.38 -25.69
CA ASN A 133 -7.08 16.44 -26.94
C ASN A 133 -7.95 16.04 -28.15
N GLU A 134 -8.75 14.98 -28.02
CA GLU A 134 -9.70 14.55 -29.06
C GLU A 134 -10.74 15.64 -29.36
N MET A 135 -11.29 16.27 -28.32
CA MET A 135 -12.22 17.38 -28.47
C MET A 135 -11.57 18.58 -29.16
N LEU A 136 -10.31 18.91 -28.82
CA LEU A 136 -9.57 20.00 -29.45
C LEU A 136 -9.34 19.75 -30.94
N ASP A 137 -9.02 18.52 -31.33
CA ASP A 137 -8.83 18.16 -32.73
C ASP A 137 -10.15 18.18 -33.52
N THR A 138 -11.24 17.71 -32.90
CA THR A 138 -12.60 17.83 -33.45
C THR A 138 -12.97 19.30 -33.69
N ILE A 139 -12.68 20.19 -32.73
CA ILE A 139 -12.92 21.64 -32.87
C ILE A 139 -12.11 22.22 -34.04
N LYS A 140 -10.85 21.81 -34.22
CA LYS A 140 -10.03 22.26 -35.35
C LYS A 140 -10.64 21.83 -36.69
N MET A 141 -11.09 20.58 -36.80
CA MET A 141 -11.75 20.06 -38.00
C MET A 141 -13.02 20.85 -38.32
N LEU A 142 -13.92 21.01 -37.34
CA LEU A 142 -15.17 21.77 -37.54
C LEU A 142 -14.91 23.23 -37.93
N LYS A 143 -13.90 23.88 -37.34
CA LYS A 143 -13.50 25.23 -37.74
C LYS A 143 -13.03 25.29 -39.20
N HIS A 144 -12.32 24.26 -39.65
CA HIS A 144 -11.88 24.16 -41.04
C HIS A 144 -13.07 23.97 -42.00
N GLU A 145 -14.01 23.08 -41.67
CA GLU A 145 -15.23 22.87 -42.46
C GLU A 145 -16.09 24.13 -42.55
N ILE A 146 -16.28 24.85 -41.44
CA ILE A 146 -16.99 26.14 -41.43
C ILE A 146 -16.33 27.14 -42.38
N LYS A 147 -14.99 27.19 -42.41
CA LYS A 147 -14.26 28.07 -43.32
C LYS A 147 -14.55 27.71 -44.79
N ILE A 148 -14.48 26.43 -45.14
CA ILE A 148 -14.78 25.95 -46.50
C ILE A 148 -16.23 26.29 -46.88
N LEU A 149 -17.20 26.00 -46.01
CA LEU A 149 -18.60 26.30 -46.26
C LEU A 149 -18.86 27.79 -46.48
N ASN A 150 -18.17 28.65 -45.72
CA ASN A 150 -18.25 30.10 -45.91
C ASN A 150 -17.68 30.55 -47.26
N GLU A 151 -16.57 29.94 -47.71
CA GLU A 151 -16.00 30.21 -49.04
C GLU A 151 -16.98 29.81 -50.16
N ILE A 152 -17.59 28.62 -50.07
CA ILE A 152 -18.61 28.15 -51.01
C ILE A 152 -19.83 29.06 -51.01
N LEU A 153 -20.31 29.48 -49.83
CA LEU A 153 -21.45 30.41 -49.70
C LEU A 153 -21.15 31.75 -50.38
N GLN A 154 -19.94 32.29 -50.20
CA GLN A 154 -19.53 33.52 -50.86
C GLN A 154 -19.49 33.38 -52.39
N GLU A 155 -18.96 32.27 -52.90
CA GLU A 155 -18.93 31.98 -54.33
C GLU A 155 -20.34 31.87 -54.91
N LYS A 156 -21.22 31.10 -54.26
CA LYS A 156 -22.62 30.96 -54.69
C LYS A 156 -23.41 32.26 -54.64
N ASN A 157 -23.16 33.11 -53.63
CA ASN A 157 -23.76 34.44 -53.58
C ASN A 157 -23.30 35.33 -54.75
N ARG A 158 -22.02 35.24 -55.15
CA ARG A 158 -21.52 35.96 -56.34
C ARG A 158 -22.20 35.48 -57.62
N GLU A 159 -22.29 34.16 -57.82
CA GLU A 159 -22.99 33.57 -58.97
C GLU A 159 -24.46 34.05 -59.06
N ILE A 160 -25.18 34.07 -57.92
CA ILE A 160 -26.57 34.54 -57.87
C ILE A 160 -26.67 36.02 -58.25
N GLU A 161 -25.79 36.88 -57.75
CA GLU A 161 -25.77 38.30 -58.08
C GLU A 161 -25.47 38.55 -59.57
N GLU A 162 -24.55 37.78 -60.16
CA GLU A 162 -24.29 37.83 -61.61
C GLU A 162 -25.49 37.37 -62.45
N LEU A 163 -26.16 36.29 -62.04
CA LEU A 163 -27.39 35.82 -62.68
C LEU A 163 -28.52 36.84 -62.57
N ARG A 164 -28.67 37.50 -61.42
CA ARG A 164 -29.64 38.60 -61.26
C ARG A 164 -29.34 39.77 -62.19
N ARG A 165 -28.08 40.21 -62.26
CA ARG A 165 -27.65 41.29 -63.17
C ARG A 165 -27.89 40.94 -64.63
N SER A 166 -27.54 39.73 -65.06
CA SER A 166 -27.73 39.30 -66.45
C SER A 166 -29.22 39.19 -66.85
N LYS A 167 -30.10 38.72 -65.95
CA LYS A 167 -31.55 38.72 -66.17
C LYS A 167 -32.13 40.14 -66.32
N VAL A 168 -31.70 41.08 -65.48
CA VAL A 168 -32.13 42.49 -65.56
C VAL A 168 -31.75 43.11 -66.91
N VAL A 169 -30.53 42.83 -67.41
CA VAL A 169 -30.05 43.29 -68.72
C VAL A 169 -30.82 42.66 -69.90
N GLN A 170 -31.28 41.41 -69.77
CA GLN A 170 -32.11 40.78 -70.80
C GLN A 170 -33.54 41.33 -70.83
N ILE A 171 -34.10 41.68 -69.66
CA ILE A 171 -35.45 42.27 -69.56
C ILE A 171 -35.45 43.70 -70.11
N SER A 172 -34.44 44.52 -69.82
CA SER A 172 -34.32 45.87 -70.37
C SER A 172 -34.14 45.87 -71.89
N LYS A 173 -33.41 44.89 -72.45
CA LYS A 173 -33.33 44.69 -73.92
C LYS A 173 -34.64 44.25 -74.56
N LYS A 174 -35.55 43.60 -73.82
CA LYS A 174 -36.88 43.17 -74.31
C LYS A 174 -37.93 44.28 -74.22
N MET A 175 -37.81 45.21 -73.27
CA MET A 175 -38.77 46.32 -73.10
C MET A 175 -38.40 47.61 -73.85
N GLY A 176 -37.19 47.69 -74.41
CA GLY A 176 -36.73 48.82 -75.24
C GLY A 176 -36.92 48.64 -76.75
N ARG A 177 -37.86 47.80 -77.19
CA ARG A 177 -38.25 47.63 -78.60
C ARG A 177 -39.72 47.97 -78.77
#